data_AF-A0A2T0JB30-F1
#
_entry.id   AF-A0A2T0JB30-F1
#
_cell.length_a   1.000
_cell.length_b   1.000
_cell.length_c   1.000
_cell.angle_alpha   90.00
_cell.angle_beta   90.00
_cell.angle_gamma   90.00
#
_symmetry.space_group_name_H-M   'P 1'
#
loop_
_entity.id
_entity.type
_entity.pdbx_description
1 polymer ?
#
loop_
_entity_poly.entity_id
_entity_poly.type
_entity_poly.pdbx_seq_one_letter_code
_entity_poly.pdbx_strand_id
1 'polypeptide(L)'
;MSERAAATRPTSRHSRPGRRALVAADLSALRGPVSGVVELPHRLVWAPSPAGRFDLDDPFDRIRLYEIVLREAVQQAELRTWLDADLLAVLWPQLYLPRGVRQAWEAVHPGLAAVVAA
;
A
#
# COMPACT_ATOMS: atom_id res chain seq x y z
N MET A 1 6.31 -47.47 -11.05
CA MET A 1 7.19 -46.88 -10.02
C MET A 1 7.98 -45.73 -10.62
N SER A 2 7.47 -44.51 -10.49
CA SER A 2 8.24 -43.25 -10.40
C SER A 2 7.26 -42.08 -10.45
N GLU A 3 6.87 -41.69 -9.24
CA GLU A 3 6.37 -40.37 -8.91
C GLU A 3 7.51 -39.36 -9.10
N ARG A 4 7.21 -38.14 -9.59
CA ARG A 4 7.82 -36.92 -9.03
C ARG A 4 7.16 -35.62 -9.49
N ALA A 5 6.57 -34.98 -8.48
CA ALA A 5 6.64 -33.56 -8.14
C ALA A 5 6.11 -32.54 -9.15
N ALA A 6 4.82 -32.24 -9.03
CA ALA A 6 4.26 -30.96 -9.44
C ALA A 6 4.88 -29.83 -8.60
N ALA A 7 5.83 -29.09 -9.18
CA ALA A 7 6.39 -27.90 -8.59
C ALA A 7 5.31 -26.80 -8.51
N THR A 8 4.88 -26.47 -7.30
CA THR A 8 3.97 -25.34 -7.03
C THR A 8 4.67 -24.03 -7.39
N ARG A 9 4.32 -23.45 -8.53
CA ARG A 9 4.76 -22.09 -8.90
C ARG A 9 4.03 -21.06 -8.03
N PRO A 10 4.73 -20.13 -7.36
CA PRO A 10 4.07 -19.06 -6.62
C PRO A 10 3.34 -18.15 -7.62
N THR A 11 2.02 -18.03 -7.44
CA THR A 11 1.15 -17.24 -8.30
C THR A 11 1.45 -15.75 -8.09
N SER A 12 2.02 -15.11 -9.11
CA SER A 12 2.18 -13.65 -9.14
C SER A 12 0.79 -13.01 -9.20
N ARG A 13 0.44 -12.22 -8.19
CA ARG A 13 -0.87 -11.58 -8.08
C ARG A 13 -0.79 -10.15 -8.59
N HIS A 14 -1.75 -9.78 -9.42
CA HIS A 14 -1.76 -8.55 -10.21
C HIS A 14 -2.75 -7.55 -9.63
N SER A 15 -2.36 -6.28 -9.54
CA SER A 15 -3.16 -5.21 -8.91
C SER A 15 -4.05 -4.45 -9.91
N ARG A 16 -3.79 -4.64 -11.21
CA ARG A 16 -4.62 -4.36 -12.39
C ARG A 16 -4.20 -5.38 -13.46
N PRO A 17 -4.96 -5.68 -14.54
CA PRO A 17 -4.41 -6.49 -15.63
C PRO A 17 -3.07 -5.90 -16.09
N GLY A 18 -1.96 -6.62 -15.84
CA GLY A 18 -0.61 -6.25 -16.27
C GLY A 18 0.30 -5.50 -15.28
N ARG A 19 -0.16 -4.98 -14.13
CA ARG A 19 0.74 -4.25 -13.19
C ARG A 19 0.85 -4.95 -11.83
N ARG A 20 2.07 -5.37 -11.48
CA ARG A 20 2.41 -5.87 -10.13
C ARG A 20 2.33 -4.70 -9.15
N ALA A 21 1.79 -4.94 -7.95
CA ALA A 21 1.86 -3.94 -6.88
C ALA A 21 3.33 -3.64 -6.53
N LEU A 22 3.62 -2.36 -6.33
CA LEU A 22 4.86 -1.97 -5.68
C LEU A 22 4.70 -2.21 -4.18
N VAL A 23 5.68 -2.90 -3.59
CA VAL A 23 5.72 -3.21 -2.16
C VAL A 23 7.06 -2.75 -1.62
N ALA A 24 7.05 -2.07 -0.48
CA ALA A 24 8.29 -1.75 0.24
C ALA A 24 8.91 -3.05 0.75
N ALA A 25 10.21 -3.26 0.55
CA ALA A 25 10.88 -4.47 1.04
C ALA A 25 10.98 -4.50 2.58
N ASP A 26 11.00 -3.33 3.21
CA ASP A 26 11.07 -3.15 4.66
C ASP A 26 10.10 -2.05 5.07
N LEU A 27 9.17 -2.36 6.00
CA LEU A 27 8.24 -1.38 6.56
C LEU A 27 8.99 -0.29 7.33
N SER A 28 10.14 -0.61 7.95
CA SER A 28 10.92 0.37 8.69
C SER A 28 11.53 1.47 7.80
N ALA A 29 11.48 1.34 6.48
CA ALA A 29 11.86 2.42 5.57
C ALA A 29 10.74 3.46 5.36
N LEU A 30 9.52 3.17 5.81
CA LEU A 30 8.35 4.05 5.67
C LEU A 30 8.34 5.06 6.82
N ARG A 31 8.55 6.34 6.48
CA ARG A 31 8.76 7.45 7.43
C ARG A 31 7.99 8.70 6.99
N GLY A 32 6.88 8.48 6.29
CA GLY A 32 6.01 9.54 5.82
C GLY A 32 5.35 10.31 6.97
N PRO A 33 4.67 11.42 6.65
CA PRO A 33 3.96 12.22 7.63
C PRO A 33 2.78 11.45 8.24
N VAL A 34 2.52 11.69 9.53
CA VAL A 34 1.43 11.04 10.29
C VAL A 34 0.33 12.02 10.73
N SER A 35 0.56 13.32 10.59
CA SER A 35 -0.31 14.41 11.05
C SER A 35 -0.11 15.66 10.18
N GLY A 36 -1.04 16.62 10.30
CA GLY A 36 -1.01 17.86 9.55
C GLY A 36 -1.34 17.70 8.07
N VAL A 37 -1.26 18.82 7.35
CA VAL A 37 -1.77 18.89 5.98
C VAL A 37 -0.66 18.68 4.95
N VAL A 38 -0.89 17.78 4.00
CA VAL A 38 0.05 17.41 2.95
C VAL A 38 -0.58 17.56 1.57
N GLU A 39 0.24 17.76 0.54
CA GLU A 39 -0.22 17.83 -0.85
C GLU A 39 0.42 16.72 -1.67
N LEU A 40 -0.40 15.76 -2.13
CA LEU A 40 0.06 14.73 -3.03
C LEU A 40 0.31 15.32 -4.43
N PRO A 41 1.38 14.90 -5.12
CA PRO A 41 1.64 15.32 -6.48
C PRO A 41 0.50 14.89 -7.41
N HIS A 42 0.19 15.72 -8.41
CA HIS A 42 -0.86 15.49 -9.40
C HIS A 42 -0.84 14.07 -10.00
N ARG A 43 0.36 13.50 -10.20
CA ARG A 43 0.57 12.14 -10.68
C ARG A 43 -0.14 11.06 -9.85
N LEU A 44 -0.28 11.25 -8.53
CA LEU A 44 -0.93 10.28 -7.63
C LEU A 44 -2.45 10.49 -7.59
N VAL A 45 -2.92 11.73 -7.59
CA VAL A 45 -4.34 12.07 -7.40
C VAL A 45 -5.11 12.29 -8.69
N TRP A 46 -4.40 12.48 -9.81
CA TRP A 46 -4.95 12.82 -11.14
C TRP A 46 -5.96 13.97 -11.10
N ALA A 47 -5.78 14.91 -10.16
CA ALA A 47 -6.64 16.07 -9.93
C ALA A 47 -5.79 17.35 -9.83
N PRO A 48 -6.25 18.49 -10.36
CA PRO A 48 -5.50 19.74 -10.27
C PRO A 48 -5.45 20.24 -8.81
N SER A 49 -4.38 20.94 -8.42
CA SER A 49 -4.33 21.61 -7.13
C SER A 49 -5.53 22.58 -7.00
N PRO A 50 -6.23 22.65 -5.84
CA PRO A 50 -5.86 22.08 -4.54
C PRO A 50 -6.44 20.69 -4.24
N ALA A 51 -7.02 19.98 -5.22
CA ALA A 51 -7.71 18.71 -4.99
C ALA A 51 -6.79 17.54 -4.56
N GLY A 52 -5.48 17.79 -4.42
CA GLY A 52 -4.49 16.85 -3.88
C GLY A 52 -4.08 17.11 -2.43
N ARG A 53 -4.74 18.02 -1.72
CA ARG A 53 -4.44 18.36 -0.33
C ARG A 53 -5.23 17.47 0.64
N PHE A 54 -4.54 16.85 1.59
CA PHE A 54 -5.11 15.92 2.57
C PHE A 54 -4.71 16.36 3.98
N ASP A 55 -5.68 16.42 4.88
CA ASP A 55 -5.43 16.64 6.30
C ASP A 55 -5.24 15.29 7.00
N LEU A 56 -4.02 14.97 7.44
CA LEU A 56 -3.75 13.71 8.12
C LEU A 56 -4.30 13.68 9.55
N ASP A 57 -4.73 14.82 10.12
CA ASP A 57 -5.45 14.86 11.39
C ASP A 57 -6.94 14.45 11.21
N ASP A 58 -7.44 14.48 9.97
CA ASP A 58 -8.75 13.92 9.60
C ASP A 58 -8.63 12.42 9.25
N PRO A 59 -9.38 11.51 9.93
CA PRO A 59 -9.29 10.08 9.68
C PRO A 59 -9.66 9.65 8.26
N PHE A 60 -10.60 10.34 7.62
CA PHE A 60 -11.05 10.01 6.27
C PHE A 60 -9.98 10.36 5.25
N ASP A 61 -9.39 11.54 5.35
CA ASP A 61 -8.29 11.97 4.47
C ASP A 61 -7.05 11.09 4.63
N ARG A 62 -6.74 10.68 5.87
CA ARG A 62 -5.65 9.76 6.16
C ARG A 62 -5.81 8.40 5.46
N ILE A 63 -6.98 7.78 5.58
CA ILE A 63 -7.30 6.52 4.87
C ILE A 63 -7.18 6.72 3.36
N ARG A 64 -7.79 7.79 2.85
CA ARG A 64 -7.83 8.07 1.42
C ARG A 64 -6.44 8.28 0.83
N LEU A 65 -5.56 9.02 1.51
CA LEU A 65 -4.17 9.23 1.10
C LEU A 65 -3.43 7.88 1.01
N TYR A 66 -3.55 7.04 2.03
CA TYR A 66 -2.90 5.73 2.05
C TYR A 66 -3.39 4.82 0.91
N GLU A 67 -4.69 4.78 0.66
CA GLU A 67 -5.24 4.01 -0.46
C GLU A 67 -4.76 4.52 -1.82
N ILE A 68 -4.65 5.84 -2.01
CA ILE A 68 -4.14 6.43 -3.25
C ILE A 68 -2.68 6.03 -3.45
N VAL A 69 -1.83 6.24 -2.44
CA VAL A 69 -0.40 5.94 -2.53
C VAL A 69 -0.17 4.45 -2.80
N LEU A 70 -0.85 3.55 -2.10
CA LEU A 70 -0.70 2.10 -2.29
C LEU A 70 -1.17 1.61 -3.67
N ARG A 71 -2.13 2.30 -4.29
CA ARG A 71 -2.63 1.96 -5.64
C ARG A 71 -1.77 2.55 -6.75
N GLU A 72 -1.29 3.78 -6.58
CA GLU A 72 -0.77 4.60 -7.67
C GLU A 72 0.75 4.83 -7.63
N ALA A 73 1.41 4.55 -6.50
CA ALA A 73 2.87 4.64 -6.40
C ALA A 73 3.57 3.67 -7.36
N VAL A 74 4.63 4.16 -8.00
CA VAL A 74 5.45 3.40 -8.95
C VAL A 74 6.93 3.43 -8.59
N GLN A 75 7.33 4.28 -7.65
CA GLN A 75 8.70 4.36 -7.14
C GLN A 75 8.73 4.10 -5.63
N GLN A 76 9.78 3.43 -5.16
CA GLN A 76 9.98 3.18 -3.72
C GLN A 76 10.06 4.48 -2.93
N ALA A 77 10.59 5.55 -3.54
CA ALA A 77 10.63 6.87 -2.94
C ALA A 77 9.23 7.39 -2.60
N GLU A 78 8.23 7.21 -3.47
CA GLU A 78 6.86 7.66 -3.21
C GLU A 78 6.25 6.94 -1.99
N LEU A 79 6.50 5.64 -1.83
CA LEU A 79 6.06 4.92 -0.64
C LEU A 79 6.70 5.48 0.63
N ARG A 80 8.03 5.71 0.60
CA ARG A 80 8.78 6.22 1.75
C ARG A 80 8.40 7.65 2.13
N THR A 81 8.08 8.48 1.13
CA THR A 81 7.68 9.87 1.34
C THR A 81 6.30 9.98 1.97
N TRP A 82 5.36 9.11 1.59
CA TRP A 82 3.94 9.31 1.94
C TRP A 82 3.38 8.32 2.95
N LEU A 83 4.04 7.19 3.19
CA LEU A 83 3.58 6.20 4.16
C LEU A 83 4.49 6.19 5.38
N ASP A 84 3.86 6.15 6.55
CA ASP A 84 4.46 5.73 7.81
C ASP A 84 4.10 4.26 8.12
N ALA A 85 5.05 3.54 8.72
CA ALA A 85 4.97 2.11 9.01
C ALA A 85 3.91 1.75 10.06
N ASP A 86 3.94 2.45 11.20
CA ASP A 86 3.06 2.16 12.34
C ASP A 86 1.64 2.56 12.00
N LEU A 87 1.49 3.71 11.35
CA LEU A 87 0.20 4.15 10.89
C LEU A 87 -0.35 3.26 9.77
N LEU A 88 0.50 2.74 8.86
CA LEU A 88 0.08 1.76 7.87
C LEU A 88 -0.50 0.51 8.53
N ALA A 89 0.16 -0.01 9.58
CA ALA A 89 -0.32 -1.19 10.30
C ALA A 89 -1.68 -0.94 10.95
N VAL A 90 -1.88 0.23 11.58
CA VAL A 90 -3.15 0.62 12.21
C VAL A 90 -4.28 0.78 11.19
N LEU A 91 -3.99 1.39 10.03
CA LEU A 91 -5.00 1.62 9.00
C LEU A 91 -5.27 0.39 8.15
N TRP A 92 -4.33 -0.55 8.07
CA TRP A 92 -4.40 -1.71 7.18
C TRP A 92 -5.76 -2.43 7.16
N PRO A 93 -6.43 -2.76 8.29
CA PRO A 93 -7.75 -3.41 8.24
C PRO A 93 -8.86 -2.55 7.59
N GLN A 94 -8.71 -1.23 7.57
CA GLN A 94 -9.71 -0.28 7.10
C GLN A 94 -9.54 0.08 5.60
N LEU A 95 -8.36 -0.17 5.02
CA LEU A 95 -8.04 0.25 3.65
C LEU A 95 -8.81 -0.57 2.59
N TYR A 96 -9.50 0.14 1.70
CA TYR A 96 -10.13 -0.42 0.51
C TYR A 96 -9.13 -0.54 -0.65
N LEU A 97 -8.46 -1.70 -0.71
CA LEU A 97 -7.40 -1.97 -1.70
C LEU A 97 -7.83 -2.99 -2.76
N PRO A 98 -7.36 -2.87 -4.02
CA PRO A 98 -7.48 -3.95 -4.98
C PRO A 98 -6.84 -5.22 -4.41
N ARG A 99 -7.49 -6.36 -4.62
CA ARG A 99 -7.08 -7.65 -4.05
C ARG A 99 -5.60 -7.98 -4.30
N GLY A 100 -5.08 -7.67 -5.49
CA GLY A 100 -3.68 -7.88 -5.84
C GLY A 100 -2.71 -7.03 -5.01
N VAL A 101 -3.07 -5.79 -4.66
CA VAL A 101 -2.25 -4.91 -3.81
C VAL A 101 -2.20 -5.48 -2.41
N ARG A 102 -3.37 -5.74 -1.82
CA ARG A 102 -3.46 -6.29 -0.46
C ARG A 102 -2.65 -7.56 -0.30
N GLN A 103 -2.84 -8.51 -1.22
CA GLN A 103 -2.13 -9.80 -1.17
C GLN A 103 -0.63 -9.67 -1.41
N ALA A 104 -0.18 -8.75 -2.26
CA ALA A 104 1.24 -8.53 -2.48
C ALA A 104 1.93 -7.96 -1.23
N TRP A 105 1.28 -7.02 -0.55
CA TRP A 105 1.80 -6.44 0.69
C TRP A 105 1.80 -7.45 1.85
N GLU A 106 0.71 -8.20 2.04
CA GLU A 106 0.63 -9.23 3.09
C GLU A 106 1.61 -10.40 2.86
N ALA A 107 1.93 -10.72 1.61
CA ALA A 107 2.93 -11.75 1.31
C ALA A 107 4.36 -11.35 1.70
N VAL A 108 4.68 -10.05 1.65
CA VAL A 108 5.98 -9.52 2.08
C VAL A 108 5.98 -9.19 3.57
N HIS A 109 4.84 -8.71 4.09
CA HIS A 109 4.67 -8.28 5.47
C HIS A 109 3.50 -9.02 6.14
N PRO A 110 3.69 -10.27 6.60
CA PRO A 110 2.63 -11.06 7.22
C PRO A 110 2.00 -10.41 8.45
N GLY A 111 2.74 -9.55 9.15
CA GLY A 111 2.24 -8.78 10.30
C GLY A 111 1.03 -7.89 9.96
N LEU A 112 0.92 -7.40 8.72
CA LEU A 112 -0.24 -6.63 8.28
C LEU A 112 -1.51 -7.49 8.22
N ALA A 113 -1.40 -8.76 7.81
CA ALA A 113 -2.55 -9.68 7.80
C ALA A 113 -2.99 -10.07 9.22
N ALA A 114 -2.03 -10.21 10.14
CA ALA A 114 -2.31 -10.56 11.53
C ALA A 114 -3.17 -9.51 12.26
N VAL A 115 -3.03 -8.22 11.92
CA VAL A 115 -3.87 -7.13 12.46
C VAL A 115 -5.34 -7.29 12.08
N VAL A 116 -5.64 -7.84 10.90
CA VAL A 116 -7.02 -8.07 10.45
C VAL A 116 -7.65 -9.28 11.15
N ALA A 117 -6.82 -10.24 11.58
CA ALA A 117 -7.26 -11.48 12.20
C ALA A 117 -7.47 -11.38 13.72
N ALA A 118 -7.06 -10.27 14.34
CA ALA A 118 -7.24 -9.97 15.77
C ALA A 118 -8.56 -9.24 16.02
#